data_AF-A0A2V5QM64-F1
#
_entry.id   AF-A0A2V5QM64-F1
#
_cell.length_a   1.000
_cell.length_b   1.000
_cell.length_c   1.000
_cell.angle_alpha   90.00
_cell.angle_beta   90.00
_cell.angle_gamma   90.00
#
_symmetry.space_group_name_H-M   'P 1'
#
loop_
_entity.id
_entity.type
_entity.pdbx_description
1 polymer ?
#
loop_
_entity_poly.entity_id
_entity_poly.type
_entity_poly.pdbx_seq_one_letter_code
_entity_poly.pdbx_strand_id
1 'polypeptide(L)' 'KVAPAGFLILSGILNPKAKEVIGSFSPDDFRVLRRRQEKEWATLLLQRK' A
#
# COMPACT_ATOMS: atom_id res chain seq x y z
N LYS A 1 -11.84 -8.69 0.81
CA LYS A 1 -11.03 -9.23 1.94
C LYS A 1 -9.82 -9.95 1.36
N VAL A 2 -8.62 -9.68 1.86
CA VAL A 2 -7.38 -10.39 1.46
C VAL A 2 -7.14 -11.52 2.45
N ALA A 3 -6.78 -12.73 1.99
CA ALA A 3 -6.48 -13.84 2.89
C ALA A 3 -5.23 -13.56 3.76
N PRO A 4 -5.05 -14.22 4.93
CA PRO A 4 -3.78 -14.18 5.67
C PRO A 4 -2.59 -14.51 4.77
N ALA A 5 -1.45 -13.84 4.97
CA ALA A 5 -0.28 -13.87 4.09
C ALA A 5 -0.50 -13.44 2.62
N GLY A 6 -1.72 -13.05 2.25
CA GLY A 6 -2.08 -12.63 0.91
C GLY A 6 -1.58 -11.22 0.56
N PHE A 7 -1.54 -10.92 -0.74
CA PHE A 7 -0.99 -9.67 -1.26
C PHE A 7 -2.08 -8.71 -1.73
N LEU A 8 -1.79 -7.41 -1.61
CA LEU A 8 -2.61 -6.32 -2.09
C LEU A 8 -1.74 -5.33 -2.86
N ILE A 9 -2.18 -4.95 -4.06
CA ILE A 9 -1.55 -3.91 -4.86
C ILE A 9 -2.49 -2.72 -4.90
N LEU A 10 -2.00 -1.55 -4.53
CA LEU A 10 -2.70 -0.28 -4.67
C LEU A 10 -1.92 0.60 -5.63
N SER A 11 -2.56 1.05 -6.70
CA SER A 11 -1.93 1.93 -7.71
C SER A 11 -2.74 3.21 -7.89
N GLY A 12 -2.21 4.16 -8.66
CA GLY A 12 -2.88 5.44 -8.90
C GLY A 12 -2.91 6.35 -7.68
N ILE A 13 -1.96 6.20 -6.76
CA ILE A 13 -1.88 7.03 -5.56
C ILE A 13 -1.02 8.24 -5.85
N LEU A 14 -1.51 9.46 -5.61
CA LEU A 14 -0.65 10.64 -5.71
C LEU A 14 0.43 10.61 -4.62
N ASN A 15 1.68 10.92 -4.99
CA ASN A 15 2.83 10.88 -4.10
C ASN A 15 2.65 11.60 -2.75
N PRO A 16 2.03 12.80 -2.69
CA PRO A 16 1.73 13.47 -1.43
C PRO A 16 0.79 12.68 -0.51
N LYS A 17 -0.12 11.86 -1.09
CA LYS A 17 -1.10 11.05 -0.34
C LYS A 17 -0.58 9.67 0.03
N ALA A 18 0.57 9.23 -0.51
CA ALA A 18 1.04 7.86 -0.30
C ALA A 18 1.28 7.50 1.18
N LYS A 19 1.73 8.47 2.00
CA LYS A 19 1.92 8.24 3.45
C LYS A 19 0.59 8.07 4.19
N GLU A 20 -0.40 8.90 3.83
CA GLU A 20 -1.76 8.82 4.39
C GLU A 20 -2.39 7.47 4.05
N VAL A 21 -2.30 7.04 2.79
CA VAL A 21 -2.77 5.72 2.35
C VAL A 21 -2.06 4.61 3.11
N ILE A 22 -0.73 4.63 3.24
CA ILE A 22 -0.02 3.62 4.06
C ILE A 22 -0.54 3.60 5.51
N GLY A 23 -0.80 4.78 6.09
CA GLY A 23 -1.33 4.92 7.44
C GLY A 23 -2.68 4.25 7.62
N SER A 24 -3.58 4.32 6.63
CA SER A 24 -4.91 3.69 6.71
C SER A 24 -4.88 2.16 6.71
N PHE A 25 -3.79 1.54 6.21
CA PHE A 25 -3.64 0.07 6.18
C PHE A 25 -2.89 -0.48 7.40
N SER A 26 -2.30 0.38 8.25
CA SER A 26 -1.61 -0.05 9.46
C SER A 26 -2.54 -0.69 10.52
N PRO A 27 -3.77 -0.18 10.75
CA PRO A 27 -4.76 -0.82 11.61
C PRO A 27 -5.25 -2.19 11.11
N ASP A 28 -5.14 -2.46 9.80
CA ASP A 28 -5.73 -3.64 9.15
C ASP A 28 -4.76 -4.83 9.01
N ASP A 29 -3.69 -4.88 9.82
CA ASP A 29 -2.67 -5.93 9.78
C ASP A 29 -1.92 -6.06 8.44
N PHE A 30 -1.81 -4.98 7.66
CA PHE A 30 -0.98 -5.00 6.45
C PHE A 30 0.43 -4.47 6.69
N ARG A 31 1.42 -5.18 6.12
CA ARG A 31 2.80 -4.74 6.01
C ARG A 31 3.06 -4.19 4.62
N VAL A 32 3.62 -2.99 4.52
CA VAL A 32 4.14 -2.47 3.25
C VAL A 32 5.41 -3.23 2.88
N LEU A 33 5.39 -3.93 1.75
CA LEU A 33 6.56 -4.62 1.21
C LEU A 33 7.30 -3.76 0.19
N ARG A 34 6.58 -2.98 -0.62
CA ARG A 34 7.19 -2.12 -1.65
C ARG A 34 6.39 -0.86 -1.88
N ARG A 35 7.11 0.22 -2.18
CA ARG A 35 6.56 1.43 -2.80
C ARG A 35 7.34 1.72 -4.08
N ARG A 36 6.62 1.77 -5.21
CA ARG A 36 7.15 2.27 -6.48
C ARG A 36 6.61 3.68 -6.69
N GLN A 37 7.43 4.56 -7.23
CA GLN A 37 7.02 5.91 -7.63
C GLN A 37 7.29 6.09 -9.12
N GLU A 38 6.39 6.78 -9.80
CA GLU A 38 6.51 7.13 -11.20
C GLU A 38 5.89 8.51 -11.41
N LYS A 39 6.74 9.52 -11.68
CA LYS A 39 6.35 10.94 -11.73
C LYS A 39 5.59 11.35 -10.47
N GLU A 40 4.32 11.72 -10.60
CA GLU A 40 3.43 12.16 -9.53
C GLU A 40 2.72 10.99 -8.82
N TRP A 41 2.84 9.77 -9.35
CA TRP A 41 2.10 8.60 -8.91
C TRP A 41 2.96 7.64 -8.08
N ALA A 42 2.28 6.85 -7.25
CA ALA A 42 2.82 5.80 -6.44
C ALA A 42 1.97 4.53 -6.57
N THR A 43 2.66 3.40 -6.49
CA THR A 43 2.08 2.07 -6.34
C THR A 43 2.64 1.43 -5.08
N LEU A 44 1.77 0.85 -4.26
CA LEU A 44 2.10 0.14 -3.04
C LEU A 44 1.87 -1.36 -3.21
N LEU A 45 2.80 -2.16 -2.74
CA LEU A 45 2.63 -3.59 -2.51
C LEU A 45 2.55 -3.81 -1.00
N LEU A 46 1.44 -4.39 -0.56
CA LEU A 46 1.14 -4.72 0.82
C LEU A 46 0.98 -6.23 0.95
N GLN A 47 1.27 -6.77 2.13
CA GLN A 47 0.98 -8.15 2.51
C GLN A 47 0.21 -8.15 3.82
N ARG A 48 -0.89 -8.91 3.86
CA ARG A 48 -1.62 -9.14 5.11
C ARG A 48 -0.80 -10.06 6.01
N LYS A 49 -0.60 -9.67 7.27
CA LYS A 49 0.01 -10.54 8.28
C LYS A 49 -0.81 -11.82 8.48
#